data_AF-A0A917XXH9-F1
#
_entry.id   AF-A0A917XXH9-F1
#
_cell.length_a   1.000
_cell.length_b   1.000
_cell.length_c   1.000
_cell.angle_alpha   90.00
_cell.angle_beta   90.00
_cell.angle_gamma   90.00
#
_symmetry.space_group_name_H-M   'P 1'
#
loop_
_entity.id
_entity.type
_entity.pdbx_description
1 polymer ?
#
loop_
_entity_poly.entity_id
_entity_poly.type
_entity_poly.pdbx_seq_one_letter_code
_entity_poly.pdbx_strand_id
1 'polypeptide(L)'
;MDSTLVAAVISALGAAAATAGGAVLRTRASARTAARLIYAELTKNSAAVKYFRHTGSWVAPALSRAAWEEYGVTIARRRSSASFELVHRGYDALEIVPALAEGSLSGVRVPLLEDAVKELKDAITELGKIAHISSEQVEKTLAPFDGSEAPTAESRPEFPALSAGTTSLILLDRLTAIRALPLPTPLSDIPVALLERLVSERLDAEQPEAEHIVYDAGQQESVERLTPLRWDGKPPTGDPAVDEAYEGLVAVTTFGREVLGREPLAERPLIAFVHYGTNFNNALWDGYQLVLGDGDGEVFNRFSQCLDVIGGEIWHGVPEMLHNFDWEGEHGALHASLCDVFGQLIKQYTLGQSVEEADWLLGSGLLASGINGLALRSMKDPGAAYNDRILGEDPQPAHMDNYVHTSRDKGGVHINNGIPNRAFYLVAERLGGKAWERAGRIWWDALTGDGMRRGLLFADWAHLTAESARTRYGRHSIEHEAVLAAWNDVGVPASN
;
A
#
# COMPACT_ATOMS: atom_id res chain seq x y z
N MET A 1 -10.06 -52.09 -16.58
CA MET A 1 -9.92 -53.16 -15.58
C MET A 1 -8.66 -53.93 -15.95
N ASP A 2 -7.60 -54.01 -15.16
CA ASP A 2 -7.43 -53.70 -13.74
C ASP A 2 -5.96 -53.33 -13.45
N SER A 3 -5.76 -52.36 -12.56
CA SER A 3 -4.51 -51.67 -12.24
C SER A 3 -3.82 -52.22 -10.98
N THR A 4 -3.65 -53.54 -10.90
CA THR A 4 -3.08 -54.24 -9.74
C THR A 4 -1.70 -54.85 -9.96
N LEU A 5 -1.00 -54.50 -11.04
CA LEU A 5 0.40 -54.86 -11.24
C LEU A 5 1.20 -53.63 -11.64
N VAL A 6 1.76 -52.93 -10.66
CA VAL A 6 3.19 -52.56 -10.53
C VAL A 6 3.38 -51.78 -9.22
N ALA A 7 2.83 -52.35 -8.14
CA ALA A 7 3.47 -52.31 -6.82
C ALA A 7 4.90 -52.94 -6.82
N ALA A 8 5.43 -53.28 -8.00
CA ALA A 8 6.75 -53.87 -8.20
C ALA A 8 7.88 -52.86 -8.40
N VAL A 9 7.61 -51.55 -8.58
CA VAL A 9 8.70 -50.53 -8.68
C VAL A 9 8.98 -49.84 -7.34
N ILE A 10 8.19 -50.09 -6.29
CA ILE A 10 8.54 -49.67 -4.91
C ILE A 10 9.67 -50.52 -4.30
N SER A 11 10.04 -51.66 -4.90
CA SER A 11 11.04 -52.58 -4.31
C SER A 11 12.31 -52.74 -5.15
N ALA A 12 12.72 -51.71 -5.88
CA ALA A 12 14.07 -51.60 -6.39
C ALA A 12 14.80 -50.44 -5.69
N LEU A 13 15.22 -50.73 -4.45
CA LEU A 13 16.54 -50.38 -3.90
C LEU A 13 16.83 -48.85 -3.85
N GLY A 14 16.71 -48.14 -2.74
CA GLY A 14 16.95 -48.66 -1.40
C GLY A 14 18.38 -49.19 -1.23
N ALA A 15 19.38 -48.70 -1.99
CA ALA A 15 20.81 -48.82 -1.64
C ALA A 15 21.73 -48.05 -2.62
N ALA A 16 21.66 -46.71 -2.61
CA ALA A 16 22.84 -45.86 -2.78
C ALA A 16 22.52 -44.50 -2.13
N ALA A 17 23.14 -44.29 -0.97
CA ALA A 17 22.86 -43.24 -0.02
C ALA A 17 23.51 -41.90 -0.38
N ALA A 18 23.12 -40.86 0.38
CA ALA A 18 23.65 -39.49 0.48
C ALA A 18 23.12 -38.51 -0.59
N THR A 19 22.44 -37.39 -0.30
CA THR A 19 22.47 -36.53 0.91
C THR A 19 21.29 -35.52 0.94
N ALA A 20 20.67 -35.40 2.13
CA ALA A 20 19.97 -34.25 2.78
C ALA A 20 18.81 -33.52 2.03
N GLY A 21 17.63 -33.21 2.59
CA GLY A 21 17.02 -33.39 3.92
C GLY A 21 15.77 -32.49 4.05
N GLY A 22 14.63 -33.05 4.48
CA GLY A 22 13.50 -32.32 5.09
C GLY A 22 12.21 -32.13 4.27
N ALA A 23 11.35 -33.16 4.16
CA ALA A 23 9.94 -33.02 3.77
C ALA A 23 9.01 -33.38 4.95
N VAL A 24 8.12 -32.46 5.32
CA VAL A 24 7.27 -32.48 6.52
C VAL A 24 5.95 -33.23 6.28
N LEU A 25 5.60 -34.12 7.22
CA LEU A 25 4.31 -34.80 7.36
C LEU A 25 3.18 -33.80 7.69
N ARG A 26 2.13 -33.66 6.86
CA ARG A 26 0.88 -32.96 7.24
C ARG A 26 -0.08 -33.90 7.98
N THR A 27 -0.29 -33.69 9.28
CA THR A 27 -1.30 -34.39 10.09
C THR A 27 -2.70 -33.83 9.82
N ARG A 28 -3.71 -34.70 9.58
CA ARG A 28 -5.13 -34.28 9.48
C ARG A 28 -5.65 -33.79 10.84
N ALA A 29 -5.94 -32.50 10.98
CA ALA A 29 -6.50 -31.92 12.20
C ALA A 29 -7.91 -32.47 12.52
N SER A 30 -8.24 -32.60 13.81
CA SER A 30 -9.59 -32.98 14.25
C SER A 30 -10.57 -31.82 14.07
N ALA A 31 -11.88 -32.08 13.95
CA ALA A 31 -12.90 -31.02 13.86
C ALA A 31 -12.85 -30.04 15.06
N ARG A 32 -12.49 -30.54 16.25
CA ARG A 32 -12.28 -29.72 17.44
C ARG A 32 -11.07 -28.80 17.30
N THR A 33 -9.97 -29.33 16.76
CA THR A 33 -8.73 -28.56 16.54
C THR A 33 -8.93 -27.50 15.45
N ALA A 34 -9.54 -27.89 14.34
CA ALA A 34 -9.97 -27.00 13.26
C ALA A 34 -10.83 -25.85 13.80
N ALA A 35 -11.88 -26.17 14.58
CA ALA A 35 -12.76 -25.16 15.15
C ALA A 35 -12.04 -24.20 16.11
N ARG A 36 -11.04 -24.65 16.88
CA ARG A 36 -10.24 -23.77 17.76
C ARG A 36 -9.37 -22.79 16.97
N LEU A 37 -8.77 -23.24 15.87
CA LEU A 37 -7.95 -22.39 15.02
C LEU A 37 -8.81 -21.34 14.31
N ILE A 38 -9.95 -21.77 13.75
CA ILE A 38 -10.92 -20.85 13.12
C ILE A 38 -11.53 -19.91 14.16
N TYR A 39 -11.85 -20.38 15.37
CA TYR A 39 -12.34 -19.52 16.45
C TYR A 39 -11.31 -18.44 16.84
N ALA A 40 -10.03 -18.80 16.98
CA ALA A 40 -8.98 -17.85 17.30
C ALA A 40 -8.78 -16.80 16.18
N GLU A 41 -8.86 -17.22 14.92
CA GLU A 41 -8.82 -16.32 13.77
C GLU A 41 -10.03 -15.39 13.73
N LEU A 42 -11.26 -15.92 13.82
CA LEU A 42 -12.49 -15.14 13.72
C LEU A 42 -12.66 -14.16 14.90
N THR A 43 -12.22 -14.55 16.10
CA THR A 43 -12.23 -13.67 17.28
C THR A 43 -11.17 -12.57 17.20
N LYS A 44 -10.03 -12.84 16.56
CA LYS A 44 -9.01 -11.84 16.24
C LYS A 44 -9.52 -10.86 15.17
N ASN A 45 -10.05 -11.36 14.06
CA ASN A 45 -10.55 -10.54 12.96
C ASN A 45 -11.71 -9.62 13.41
N SER A 46 -12.57 -10.10 14.32
CA SER A 46 -13.69 -9.32 14.85
C SER A 46 -13.33 -8.27 15.90
N ALA A 47 -12.04 -8.09 16.22
CA ALA A 47 -11.60 -7.05 17.14
C ALA A 47 -11.96 -5.65 16.66
N ALA A 48 -11.85 -5.37 15.36
CA ALA A 48 -12.24 -4.08 14.77
C ALA A 48 -13.74 -3.81 14.88
N VAL A 49 -14.58 -4.84 14.74
CA VAL A 49 -16.04 -4.71 14.92
C VAL A 49 -16.37 -4.33 16.36
N LYS A 50 -15.72 -4.98 17.34
CA LYS A 50 -15.88 -4.67 18.77
C LYS A 50 -15.37 -3.27 19.10
N TYR A 51 -14.26 -2.87 18.50
CA TYR A 51 -13.71 -1.53 18.63
C TYR A 51 -14.68 -0.50 18.09
N PHE A 52 -15.16 -0.65 16.85
CA PHE A 52 -16.15 0.22 16.23
C PHE A 52 -17.43 0.34 17.06
N ARG A 53 -17.93 -0.76 17.61
CA ARG A 53 -19.09 -0.76 18.52
C ARG A 53 -18.86 0.03 19.80
N HIS A 54 -17.62 0.16 20.23
CA HIS A 54 -17.27 0.87 21.45
C HIS A 54 -16.94 2.34 21.20
N THR A 55 -16.31 2.65 20.06
CA THR A 55 -15.72 3.96 19.78
C THR A 55 -16.47 4.75 18.71
N GLY A 56 -17.27 4.09 17.88
CA GLY A 56 -17.89 4.68 16.69
C GLY A 56 -16.95 4.85 15.50
N SER A 57 -15.65 4.61 15.68
CA SER A 57 -14.63 4.75 14.64
C SER A 57 -14.22 3.38 14.10
N TRP A 58 -14.22 3.24 12.77
CA TRP A 58 -13.85 1.99 12.11
C TRP A 58 -12.34 1.94 11.91
N VAL A 59 -11.71 0.83 12.31
CA VAL A 59 -10.31 0.55 12.01
C VAL A 59 -10.31 -0.61 11.03
N ALA A 60 -9.65 -0.47 9.87
CA ALA A 60 -9.55 -1.56 8.91
C ALA A 60 -8.86 -2.79 9.56
N PRO A 61 -9.58 -3.89 9.82
CA PRO A 61 -8.93 -5.06 10.38
C PRO A 61 -8.07 -5.73 9.32
N ALA A 62 -6.86 -6.15 9.70
CA ALA A 62 -6.14 -7.17 8.93
C ALA A 62 -6.94 -8.48 9.01
N LEU A 63 -7.70 -8.80 7.97
CA LEU A 63 -8.51 -10.01 7.89
C LEU A 63 -7.64 -11.19 7.47
N SER A 64 -7.55 -12.21 8.33
CA SER A 64 -6.98 -13.51 7.95
C SER A 64 -8.10 -14.49 7.63
N ARG A 65 -8.01 -15.18 6.49
CA ARG A 65 -8.84 -16.36 6.16
C ARG A 65 -8.05 -17.67 6.20
N ALA A 66 -6.77 -17.63 6.58
CA ALA A 66 -5.86 -18.78 6.48
C ALA A 66 -6.36 -20.02 7.25
N ALA A 67 -6.87 -19.86 8.47
CA ALA A 67 -7.42 -20.96 9.24
C ALA A 67 -8.75 -21.46 8.66
N TRP A 68 -9.59 -20.55 8.15
CA TRP A 68 -10.83 -20.94 7.47
C TRP A 68 -10.59 -21.70 6.17
N GLU A 69 -9.66 -21.27 5.33
CA GLU A 69 -9.32 -21.93 4.08
C GLU A 69 -8.67 -23.30 4.30
N GLU A 70 -7.77 -23.39 5.29
CA GLU A 70 -7.09 -24.65 5.60
C GLU A 70 -8.04 -25.67 6.26
N TYR A 71 -8.95 -25.22 7.13
CA TYR A 71 -9.72 -26.12 8.00
C TYR A 71 -11.25 -26.11 7.79
N GLY A 72 -11.81 -25.21 6.99
CA GLY A 72 -13.26 -25.06 6.81
C GLY A 72 -13.95 -26.32 6.29
N VAL A 73 -13.34 -27.04 5.35
CA VAL A 73 -13.86 -28.34 4.87
C VAL A 73 -13.91 -29.40 5.98
N THR A 74 -13.06 -29.28 7.01
CA THR A 74 -13.08 -30.17 8.19
C THR A 74 -14.29 -29.89 9.07
N ILE A 75 -14.77 -28.64 9.13
CA ILE A 75 -16.03 -28.26 9.80
C ILE A 75 -17.23 -28.82 9.03
N ALA A 76 -17.19 -28.83 7.69
CA ALA A 76 -18.27 -29.39 6.86
C ALA A 76 -18.45 -30.92 7.00
N ARG A 77 -17.40 -31.67 7.42
CA ARG A 77 -17.34 -33.14 7.32
C ARG A 77 -18.02 -33.94 8.44
N ARG A 78 -18.99 -33.37 9.16
CA ARG A 78 -19.87 -34.12 10.08
C ARG A 78 -21.27 -33.49 10.10
N ARG A 79 -22.24 -34.07 9.37
CA ARG A 79 -23.72 -33.88 9.48
C ARG A 79 -24.30 -32.50 9.82
N SER A 80 -23.57 -31.41 9.68
CA SER A 80 -24.06 -30.05 9.90
C SER A 80 -23.47 -29.10 8.87
N SER A 81 -23.97 -29.19 7.64
CA SER A 81 -23.81 -28.12 6.63
C SER A 81 -24.20 -26.76 7.21
N ALA A 82 -25.19 -26.75 8.12
CA ALA A 82 -25.60 -25.59 8.89
C ALA A 82 -24.44 -24.92 9.68
N SER A 83 -23.55 -25.69 10.31
CA SER A 83 -22.42 -25.12 11.06
C SER A 83 -21.36 -24.54 10.12
N PHE A 84 -21.13 -25.17 8.96
CA PHE A 84 -20.25 -24.62 7.93
C PHE A 84 -20.81 -23.32 7.34
N GLU A 85 -22.11 -23.30 7.01
CA GLU A 85 -22.80 -22.12 6.49
C GLU A 85 -22.82 -20.97 7.50
N LEU A 86 -23.06 -21.25 8.78
CA LEU A 86 -22.99 -20.25 9.85
C LEU A 86 -21.60 -19.61 9.95
N VAL A 87 -20.55 -20.43 9.90
CA VAL A 87 -19.17 -19.91 9.96
C VAL A 87 -18.81 -19.13 8.71
N HIS A 88 -19.21 -19.61 7.53
CA HIS A 88 -19.00 -18.90 6.27
C HIS A 88 -19.66 -17.52 6.27
N ARG A 89 -20.93 -17.43 6.69
CA ARG A 89 -21.64 -16.15 6.82
C ARG A 89 -20.98 -15.21 7.83
N GLY A 90 -20.34 -15.73 8.88
CA GLY A 90 -19.54 -14.93 9.81
C GLY A 90 -18.32 -14.27 9.16
N TYR A 91 -17.63 -14.97 8.24
CA TYR A 91 -16.53 -14.37 7.48
C TYR A 91 -17.03 -13.39 6.42
N ASP A 92 -18.14 -13.68 5.75
CA ASP A 92 -18.73 -12.74 4.78
C ASP A 92 -19.24 -11.48 5.48
N ALA A 93 -19.80 -11.62 6.68
CA ALA A 93 -20.15 -10.48 7.53
C ALA A 93 -18.92 -9.60 7.83
N LEU A 94 -17.75 -10.18 8.15
CA LEU A 94 -16.53 -9.39 8.40
C LEU A 94 -16.06 -8.56 7.21
N GLU A 95 -16.32 -9.02 5.99
CA GLU A 95 -15.96 -8.27 4.77
C GLU A 95 -16.95 -7.15 4.47
N ILE A 96 -18.20 -7.30 4.89
CA ILE A 96 -19.26 -6.32 4.63
C ILE A 96 -19.31 -5.24 5.72
N VAL A 97 -18.98 -5.57 6.98
CA VAL A 97 -19.03 -4.61 8.09
C VAL A 97 -18.18 -3.34 7.83
N PRO A 98 -16.96 -3.36 7.26
CA PRO A 98 -16.23 -2.15 6.89
C PRO A 98 -17.07 -1.20 6.02
N ALA A 99 -17.67 -1.72 4.94
CA ALA A 99 -18.49 -0.93 4.03
C ALA A 99 -19.75 -0.39 4.71
N LEU A 100 -20.33 -1.14 5.65
CA LEU A 100 -21.46 -0.69 6.47
C LEU A 100 -21.02 0.31 7.54
N ALA A 101 -19.78 0.30 8.00
CA ALA A 101 -19.25 1.22 8.99
C ALA A 101 -18.81 2.57 8.39
N GLU A 102 -18.52 2.64 7.08
CA GLU A 102 -18.06 3.84 6.36
C GLU A 102 -19.19 4.79 5.90
N GLY A 103 -20.47 4.45 6.11
CA GLY A 103 -21.57 5.44 6.07
C GLY A 103 -22.23 5.73 4.72
N SER A 104 -21.98 4.96 3.66
CA SER A 104 -22.57 5.19 2.32
C SER A 104 -24.09 4.92 2.18
N LEU A 105 -24.75 4.33 3.18
CA LEU A 105 -26.16 3.87 3.10
C LEU A 105 -27.03 4.50 4.20
N SER A 106 -27.62 5.68 3.97
CA SER A 106 -28.48 6.32 4.98
C SER A 106 -29.84 5.60 5.13
N GLY A 107 -30.22 5.26 6.37
CA GLY A 107 -31.52 4.67 6.73
C GLY A 107 -31.60 3.14 6.81
N VAL A 108 -30.82 2.38 6.02
CA VAL A 108 -30.84 0.90 6.02
C VAL A 108 -29.57 0.29 6.66
N ARG A 109 -28.53 1.11 6.87
CA ARG A 109 -27.23 0.74 7.44
C ARG A 109 -27.31 0.12 8.82
N VAL A 110 -28.08 0.72 9.73
CA VAL A 110 -28.15 0.24 11.12
C VAL A 110 -28.72 -1.18 11.17
N PRO A 111 -29.87 -1.49 10.55
CA PRO A 111 -30.36 -2.87 10.45
C PRO A 111 -29.34 -3.85 9.83
N LEU A 112 -28.69 -3.48 8.73
CA LEU A 112 -27.72 -4.36 8.05
C LEU A 112 -26.46 -4.62 8.88
N LEU A 113 -26.00 -3.62 9.62
CA LEU A 113 -24.88 -3.76 10.53
C LEU A 113 -25.26 -4.66 11.71
N GLU A 114 -26.46 -4.51 12.26
CA GLU A 114 -26.97 -5.39 13.31
C GLU A 114 -27.06 -6.84 12.82
N ASP A 115 -27.54 -7.06 11.59
CA ASP A 115 -27.61 -8.38 10.98
C ASP A 115 -26.20 -8.99 10.76
N ALA A 116 -25.24 -8.20 10.27
CA ALA A 116 -23.86 -8.66 10.09
C ALA A 116 -23.18 -8.99 11.44
N VAL A 117 -23.37 -8.15 12.45
CA VAL A 117 -22.88 -8.43 13.82
C VAL A 117 -23.53 -9.67 14.39
N LYS A 118 -24.83 -9.90 14.12
CA LYS A 118 -25.53 -11.11 14.53
C LYS A 118 -24.94 -12.36 13.87
N GLU A 119 -24.70 -12.36 12.55
CA GLU A 119 -24.07 -13.50 11.85
C GLU A 119 -22.66 -13.80 12.40
N LEU A 120 -21.89 -12.76 12.74
CA LEU A 120 -20.61 -12.88 13.43
C LEU A 120 -20.71 -13.54 14.81
N LYS A 121 -21.67 -13.10 15.63
CA LYS A 121 -21.92 -13.68 16.96
C LYS A 121 -22.36 -15.15 16.84
N ASP A 122 -23.21 -15.46 15.87
CA ASP A 122 -23.70 -16.81 15.61
C ASP A 122 -22.55 -17.76 15.18
N ALA A 123 -21.66 -17.30 14.29
CA ALA A 123 -20.47 -18.02 13.86
C ALA A 123 -19.50 -18.32 15.01
N ILE A 124 -19.16 -17.31 15.82
CA ILE A 124 -18.26 -17.46 16.99
C ILE A 124 -18.87 -18.42 18.02
N THR A 125 -20.18 -18.33 18.26
CA THR A 125 -20.91 -19.22 19.17
C THR A 125 -20.86 -20.67 18.70
N GLU A 126 -21.11 -20.90 17.41
CA GLU A 126 -21.11 -22.24 16.83
C GLU A 126 -19.71 -22.88 16.84
N LEU A 127 -18.68 -22.10 16.48
CA LEU A 127 -17.29 -22.53 16.61
C LEU A 127 -16.92 -22.87 18.05
N GLY A 128 -17.37 -22.07 19.02
CA GLY A 128 -17.17 -22.31 20.44
C GLY A 128 -17.70 -23.68 20.90
N LYS A 129 -18.90 -24.07 20.43
CA LYS A 129 -19.48 -25.40 20.70
C LYS A 129 -18.64 -26.53 20.12
N ILE A 130 -18.22 -26.43 18.86
CA ILE A 130 -17.41 -27.46 18.18
C ILE A 130 -16.02 -27.56 18.83
N ALA A 131 -15.45 -26.43 19.22
CA ALA A 131 -14.16 -26.29 19.88
C ALA A 131 -14.16 -26.73 21.36
N HIS A 132 -15.34 -26.96 21.95
CA HIS A 132 -15.55 -27.16 23.39
C HIS A 132 -14.94 -26.02 24.24
N ILE A 133 -15.18 -24.77 23.84
CA ILE A 133 -14.88 -23.59 24.64
C ILE A 133 -16.06 -23.37 25.60
N SER A 134 -15.77 -23.00 26.86
CA SER A 134 -16.84 -22.80 27.85
C SER A 134 -17.77 -21.66 27.44
N SER A 135 -19.06 -21.80 27.75
CA SER A 135 -20.06 -20.76 27.44
C SER A 135 -19.69 -19.41 28.06
N GLU A 136 -19.14 -19.40 29.28
CA GLU A 136 -18.64 -18.19 29.95
C GLU A 136 -17.54 -17.48 29.14
N GLN A 137 -16.62 -18.24 28.53
CA GLN A 137 -15.55 -17.66 27.72
C GLN A 137 -16.03 -17.17 26.35
N VAL A 138 -17.03 -17.85 25.76
CA VAL A 138 -17.71 -17.36 24.56
C VAL A 138 -18.47 -16.07 24.87
N GLU A 139 -19.25 -16.02 25.95
CA GLU A 139 -19.99 -14.83 26.39
C GLU A 139 -19.06 -13.65 26.63
N LYS A 140 -17.93 -13.85 27.33
CA LYS A 140 -16.92 -12.81 27.53
C LYS A 140 -16.33 -12.29 26.20
N THR A 141 -16.20 -13.16 25.21
CA THR A 141 -15.70 -12.80 23.87
C THR A 141 -16.74 -12.00 23.08
N LEU A 142 -18.02 -12.25 23.32
CA LEU A 142 -19.14 -11.63 22.61
C LEU A 142 -19.66 -10.32 23.26
N ALA A 143 -19.48 -10.15 24.57
CA ALA A 143 -19.97 -8.98 25.31
C ALA A 143 -19.58 -7.62 24.69
N PRO A 144 -18.37 -7.43 24.11
CA PRO A 144 -18.01 -6.15 23.48
C PRO A 144 -18.76 -5.83 22.18
N PHE A 145 -19.48 -6.76 21.56
CA PHE A 145 -20.29 -6.48 20.36
C PHE A 145 -21.59 -5.73 20.68
N ASP A 146 -21.99 -5.66 21.95
CA ASP A 146 -23.29 -5.13 22.40
C ASP A 146 -23.17 -3.67 22.92
N GLY A 147 -22.08 -2.96 22.59
CA GLY A 147 -21.84 -1.54 22.91
C GLY A 147 -22.77 -0.57 22.15
N SER A 148 -23.11 0.55 22.81
CA SER A 148 -24.22 1.47 22.49
C SER A 148 -24.14 2.18 21.12
N GLU A 149 -25.29 2.23 20.44
CA GLU A 149 -25.71 3.06 19.28
C GLU A 149 -24.62 3.72 18.41
N ALA A 150 -24.64 3.40 17.12
CA ALA A 150 -23.78 4.01 16.10
C ALA A 150 -23.97 5.56 16.06
N PRO A 151 -22.89 6.36 16.09
CA PRO A 151 -23.00 7.81 16.05
C PRO A 151 -23.60 8.31 14.72
N THR A 152 -24.36 9.40 14.80
CA THR A 152 -25.02 10.04 13.65
C THR A 152 -24.02 10.78 12.76
N ALA A 153 -24.28 10.71 11.45
CA ALA A 153 -23.37 11.03 10.34
C ALA A 153 -23.04 12.52 10.09
N GLU A 154 -23.01 13.39 11.10
CA GLU A 154 -22.81 14.84 10.89
C GLU A 154 -21.46 15.40 11.32
N SER A 155 -20.53 14.62 11.88
CA SER A 155 -19.20 15.12 12.25
C SER A 155 -18.07 14.43 11.47
N ARG A 156 -17.79 15.02 10.31
CA ARG A 156 -16.50 15.06 9.58
C ARG A 156 -15.91 13.75 9.02
N PRO A 157 -15.27 13.82 7.84
CA PRO A 157 -14.62 12.66 7.23
C PRO A 157 -13.32 12.33 7.97
N GLU A 158 -13.33 11.22 8.69
CA GLU A 158 -12.12 10.51 9.11
C GLU A 158 -11.55 9.81 7.88
N PHE A 159 -10.45 10.34 7.33
CA PHE A 159 -9.64 9.60 6.37
C PHE A 159 -8.71 8.67 7.18
N PRO A 160 -8.61 7.37 6.84
CA PRO A 160 -7.69 6.48 7.52
C PRO A 160 -6.25 6.90 7.22
N ALA A 161 -5.47 7.16 8.26
CA ALA A 161 -4.02 7.36 8.14
C ALA A 161 -3.37 6.07 7.63
N LEU A 162 -2.97 6.04 6.36
CA LEU A 162 -2.19 4.96 5.78
C LEU A 162 -0.77 5.47 5.56
N SER A 163 0.14 5.08 6.45
CA SER A 163 1.58 5.28 6.28
C SER A 163 2.10 4.39 5.13
N ALA A 164 2.18 4.98 3.94
CA ALA A 164 3.05 4.56 2.85
C ALA A 164 4.17 5.60 2.74
N GLY A 165 5.42 5.15 2.62
CA GLY A 165 6.56 6.04 2.48
C GLY A 165 7.54 5.48 1.46
N THR A 166 8.44 6.33 0.97
CA THR A 166 9.27 6.05 -0.20
C THR A 166 10.16 4.83 -0.04
N THR A 167 10.63 4.60 1.18
CA THR A 167 11.55 3.53 1.54
C THR A 167 10.76 2.28 1.91
N SER A 168 11.02 1.16 1.20
CA SER A 168 10.32 -0.10 1.48
C SER A 168 10.58 -0.59 2.91
N LEU A 169 9.58 -1.26 3.50
CA LEU A 169 9.70 -1.84 4.84
C LEU A 169 10.84 -2.87 4.92
N ILE A 170 11.10 -3.60 3.83
CA ILE A 170 12.17 -4.59 3.76
C ILE A 170 13.55 -3.93 3.84
N LEU A 171 13.73 -2.77 3.21
CA LEU A 171 14.98 -2.03 3.26
C LEU A 171 15.22 -1.47 4.66
N LEU A 172 14.18 -0.94 5.29
CA LEU A 172 14.25 -0.43 6.67
C LEU A 172 14.55 -1.55 7.69
N ASP A 173 13.96 -2.73 7.52
CA ASP A 173 14.29 -3.93 8.32
C ASP A 173 15.76 -4.35 8.17
N ARG A 174 16.35 -4.23 6.98
CA ARG A 174 17.77 -4.53 6.76
C ARG A 174 18.68 -3.53 7.44
N LEU A 175 18.36 -2.24 7.35
CA LEU A 175 19.14 -1.17 7.97
C LEU A 175 19.15 -1.26 9.50
N THR A 176 18.00 -1.59 10.10
CA THR A 176 17.88 -1.78 11.55
C THR A 176 18.66 -3.00 12.05
N ALA A 177 18.76 -4.08 11.26
CA ALA A 177 19.52 -5.27 11.64
C ALA A 177 21.05 -5.07 11.65
N ILE A 178 21.57 -4.10 10.89
CA ILE A 178 23.02 -3.87 10.73
C ILE A 178 23.55 -2.88 11.79
N ARG A 179 22.74 -1.89 12.21
CA ARG A 179 23.09 -0.95 13.27
C ARG A 179 22.61 -1.48 14.62
N ALA A 180 23.53 -1.86 15.51
CA ALA A 180 23.24 -2.13 16.93
C ALA A 180 22.92 -0.82 17.70
N LEU A 181 21.94 -0.05 17.23
CA LEU A 181 21.36 1.11 17.90
C LEU A 181 19.95 0.74 18.39
N PRO A 182 19.51 1.22 19.56
CA PRO A 182 18.13 1.06 19.99
C PRO A 182 17.22 1.81 19.02
N LEU A 183 16.21 1.10 18.51
CA LEU A 183 15.09 1.60 17.73
C LEU A 183 14.55 2.96 18.26
N PRO A 184 14.26 3.95 17.41
CA PRO A 184 12.86 4.34 17.25
C PRO A 184 12.14 3.16 16.59
N THR A 185 11.04 2.74 17.19
CA THR A 185 10.19 1.57 16.93
C THR A 185 10.24 1.02 15.48
N PRO A 186 10.26 -0.32 15.25
CA PRO A 186 10.26 -0.90 13.90
C PRO A 186 9.10 -0.31 13.08
N LEU A 187 9.22 -0.14 11.76
CA LEU A 187 8.12 0.50 11.00
C LEU A 187 6.84 -0.36 10.91
N SER A 188 6.93 -1.66 11.21
CA SER A 188 5.76 -2.50 11.49
C SER A 188 5.03 -2.12 12.79
N ASP A 189 5.67 -1.31 13.62
CA ASP A 189 5.29 -0.87 14.95
C ASP A 189 5.39 0.67 15.09
N ILE A 190 5.23 1.45 14.01
CA ILE A 190 4.86 2.86 14.20
C ILE A 190 3.57 2.81 15.02
N PRO A 191 3.56 3.29 16.28
CA PRO A 191 2.37 3.19 17.08
C PRO A 191 1.25 3.90 16.32
N VAL A 192 0.06 3.29 16.26
CA VAL A 192 -1.14 4.02 15.82
C VAL A 192 -1.25 5.34 16.60
N ALA A 193 -0.77 5.38 17.84
CA ALA A 193 -0.59 6.58 18.64
C ALA A 193 0.36 7.66 18.06
N LEU A 194 1.39 7.33 17.27
CA LEU A 194 2.23 8.33 16.58
C LEU A 194 1.49 8.93 15.38
N LEU A 195 0.73 8.11 14.63
CA LEU A 195 -0.12 8.57 13.52
C LEU A 195 -1.32 9.37 14.02
N GLU A 196 -2.00 8.90 15.06
CA GLU A 196 -3.05 9.62 15.78
C GLU A 196 -2.51 10.91 16.41
N ARG A 197 -1.27 10.90 16.90
CA ARG A 197 -0.57 12.10 17.37
C ARG A 197 -0.34 13.07 16.23
N LEU A 198 0.32 12.70 15.13
CA LEU A 198 0.52 13.61 13.97
C LEU A 198 -0.80 14.22 13.46
N VAL A 199 -1.88 13.41 13.41
CA VAL A 199 -3.23 13.85 13.02
C VAL A 199 -3.91 14.73 14.08
N SER A 200 -3.58 14.60 15.37
CA SER A 200 -4.10 15.43 16.47
C SER A 200 -3.26 16.70 16.71
N GLU A 201 -1.95 16.65 16.48
CA GLU A 201 -0.99 17.77 16.54
C GLU A 201 -1.25 18.81 15.42
N ARG A 202 -1.99 18.36 14.40
CA ARG A 202 -2.47 18.99 13.16
C ARG A 202 -3.19 20.35 13.28
N LEU A 203 -3.62 20.79 14.46
CA LEU A 203 -4.55 21.92 14.62
C LEU A 203 -3.97 23.15 15.34
N ASP A 204 -2.71 23.11 15.80
CA ASP A 204 -2.13 24.16 16.66
C ASP A 204 -0.96 24.95 16.03
N ALA A 205 -0.56 24.67 14.78
CA ALA A 205 0.49 25.43 14.08
C ALA A 205 -0.09 26.69 13.40
N GLU A 206 0.64 27.82 13.45
CA GLU A 206 0.25 29.05 12.75
C GLU A 206 0.35 28.82 11.23
N GLN A 207 -0.76 29.00 10.51
CA GLN A 207 -0.82 28.78 9.06
C GLN A 207 -1.02 30.11 8.32
N PRO A 208 -0.05 30.54 7.49
CA PRO A 208 -0.24 31.69 6.63
C PRO A 208 -1.31 31.37 5.57
N GLU A 209 -1.98 32.41 5.05
CA GLU A 209 -2.79 32.29 3.84
C GLU A 209 -1.86 32.08 2.62
N ALA A 210 -1.47 30.83 2.39
CA ALA A 210 -0.58 30.40 1.31
C ALA A 210 -0.97 29.01 0.83
N GLU A 211 -0.65 28.72 -0.43
CA GLU A 211 -0.87 27.41 -1.06
C GLU A 211 0.25 26.43 -0.71
N HIS A 212 1.49 26.91 -0.56
CA HIS A 212 2.64 26.08 -0.20
C HIS A 212 3.26 26.58 1.10
N ILE A 213 3.44 25.68 2.07
CA ILE A 213 3.95 26.01 3.41
C ILE A 213 4.96 24.95 3.86
N VAL A 214 6.12 25.39 4.34
CA VAL A 214 7.17 24.51 4.86
C VAL A 214 7.50 24.88 6.30
N TYR A 215 7.51 23.86 7.16
CA TYR A 215 7.87 23.93 8.57
C TYR A 215 9.19 23.18 8.82
N ASP A 216 9.95 23.64 9.81
CA ASP A 216 11.11 22.94 10.35
C ASP A 216 10.73 22.26 11.66
N ALA A 217 10.83 20.92 11.71
CA ALA A 217 10.55 20.14 12.92
C ALA A 217 11.70 20.15 13.94
N GLY A 218 12.86 20.72 13.59
CA GLY A 218 13.99 20.92 14.49
C GLY A 218 14.55 19.61 15.04
N GLN A 219 14.60 18.56 14.22
CA GLN A 219 15.01 17.19 14.57
C GLN A 219 14.07 16.49 15.58
N GLN A 220 12.87 17.03 15.80
CA GLN A 220 11.86 16.42 16.65
C GLN A 220 10.88 15.59 15.81
N GLU A 221 10.29 14.58 16.43
CA GLU A 221 9.20 13.80 15.82
C GLU A 221 7.81 14.38 16.14
N SER A 222 7.76 15.51 16.87
CA SER A 222 6.53 16.27 17.11
C SER A 222 6.46 17.44 16.14
N VAL A 223 5.27 17.67 15.59
CA VAL A 223 4.99 18.78 14.67
C VAL A 223 4.10 19.85 15.32
N GLU A 224 3.92 19.78 16.65
CA GLU A 224 3.13 20.75 17.41
C GLU A 224 3.77 22.14 17.42
N ARG A 225 2.93 23.17 17.23
CA ARG A 225 3.26 24.58 17.48
C ARG A 225 4.51 25.08 16.74
N LEU A 226 4.81 24.47 15.60
CA LEU A 226 5.89 24.92 14.72
C LEU A 226 5.52 26.25 14.06
N THR A 227 6.53 27.10 13.86
CA THR A 227 6.40 28.33 13.08
C THR A 227 6.79 28.03 11.63
N PRO A 228 6.01 28.46 10.64
CA PRO A 228 6.35 28.24 9.23
C PRO A 228 7.65 28.97 8.90
N LEU A 229 8.55 28.31 8.18
CA LEU A 229 9.85 28.87 7.81
C LEU A 229 9.86 29.45 6.39
N ARG A 230 9.11 28.83 5.47
CA ARG A 230 8.93 29.31 4.10
C ARG A 230 7.51 29.08 3.60
N TRP A 231 6.98 30.04 2.86
CA TRP A 231 5.67 29.96 2.23
C TRP A 231 5.59 30.91 1.03
N ASP A 232 4.47 30.90 0.31
CA ASP A 232 4.29 31.72 -0.89
C ASP A 232 4.59 33.21 -0.66
N GLY A 233 5.42 33.76 -1.56
CA GLY A 233 5.88 35.14 -1.50
C GLY A 233 7.04 35.40 -0.53
N LYS A 234 7.56 34.39 0.17
CA LYS A 234 8.79 34.50 0.98
C LYS A 234 10.04 34.10 0.19
N PRO A 235 11.18 34.79 0.40
CA PRO A 235 12.44 34.43 -0.23
C PRO A 235 12.96 33.09 0.30
N PRO A 236 13.90 32.44 -0.42
CA PRO A 236 14.64 31.29 0.09
C PRO A 236 15.27 31.57 1.45
N THR A 237 15.28 30.55 2.30
CA THR A 237 15.75 30.64 3.70
C THR A 237 17.25 30.47 3.83
N GLY A 238 17.89 29.82 2.84
CA GLY A 238 19.29 29.40 2.89
C GLY A 238 19.48 28.02 3.53
N ASP A 239 18.42 27.41 4.05
CA ASP A 239 18.39 25.99 4.41
C ASP A 239 18.00 25.17 3.16
N PRO A 240 18.88 24.28 2.67
CA PRO A 240 18.59 23.47 1.50
C PRO A 240 17.34 22.60 1.65
N ALA A 241 17.08 22.01 2.82
CA ALA A 241 15.95 21.09 2.98
C ALA A 241 14.62 21.86 2.88
N VAL A 242 14.54 23.01 3.56
CA VAL A 242 13.37 23.90 3.51
C VAL A 242 13.13 24.42 2.10
N ASP A 243 14.20 24.85 1.44
CA ASP A 243 14.11 25.46 0.12
C ASP A 243 13.74 24.42 -0.94
N GLU A 244 14.36 23.24 -0.94
CA GLU A 244 14.04 22.13 -1.83
C GLU A 244 12.62 21.61 -1.62
N ALA A 245 12.17 21.47 -0.36
CA ALA A 245 10.80 21.06 -0.06
C ALA A 245 9.79 22.06 -0.64
N TYR A 246 10.01 23.37 -0.45
CA TYR A 246 9.14 24.41 -0.99
C TYR A 246 9.06 24.35 -2.52
N GLU A 247 10.21 24.28 -3.21
CA GLU A 247 10.23 24.16 -4.68
C GLU A 247 9.55 22.87 -5.15
N GLY A 248 9.68 21.77 -4.40
CA GLY A 248 8.99 20.52 -4.67
C GLY A 248 7.48 20.64 -4.57
N LEU A 249 6.96 21.29 -3.52
CA LEU A 249 5.52 21.56 -3.38
C LEU A 249 4.99 22.36 -4.59
N VAL A 250 5.69 23.43 -4.96
CA VAL A 250 5.33 24.27 -6.13
C VAL A 250 5.33 23.44 -7.41
N ALA A 251 6.36 22.61 -7.64
CA ALA A 251 6.46 21.78 -8.83
C ALA A 251 5.27 20.82 -8.99
N VAL A 252 4.77 20.24 -7.89
CA VAL A 252 3.60 19.34 -7.91
C VAL A 252 2.34 20.10 -8.35
N THR A 253 2.07 21.26 -7.74
CA THR A 253 0.95 22.13 -8.09
C THR A 253 1.04 22.62 -9.53
N THR A 254 2.21 23.07 -9.97
CA THR A 254 2.46 23.51 -11.36
C THR A 254 2.19 22.38 -12.34
N PHE A 255 2.70 21.17 -12.08
CA PHE A 255 2.43 20.01 -12.94
C PHE A 255 0.93 19.69 -13.00
N GLY A 256 0.23 19.68 -11.86
CA GLY A 256 -1.22 19.47 -11.81
C GLY A 256 -1.99 20.48 -12.67
N ARG A 257 -1.73 21.78 -12.46
CA ARG A 257 -2.39 22.87 -13.20
C ARG A 257 -2.09 22.85 -14.69
N GLU A 258 -0.82 22.84 -15.06
CA GLU A 258 -0.38 23.09 -16.43
C GLU A 258 -0.43 21.82 -17.29
N VAL A 259 -0.09 20.68 -16.70
CA VAL A 259 -0.25 19.39 -17.37
C VAL A 259 -1.68 18.93 -17.10
N LEU A 260 -2.03 18.44 -15.92
CA LEU A 260 -3.28 17.70 -15.72
C LEU A 260 -4.57 18.54 -15.85
N GLY A 261 -4.46 19.87 -15.84
CA GLY A 261 -5.58 20.80 -15.98
C GLY A 261 -6.40 20.97 -14.69
N ARG A 262 -5.88 20.51 -13.55
CA ARG A 262 -6.51 20.64 -12.23
C ARG A 262 -5.50 20.43 -11.10
N GLU A 263 -5.86 20.89 -9.91
CA GLU A 263 -5.07 20.54 -8.73
C GLU A 263 -5.04 19.03 -8.50
N PRO A 264 -3.86 18.45 -8.17
CA PRO A 264 -3.73 17.04 -7.86
C PRO A 264 -4.51 16.67 -6.60
N LEU A 265 -4.31 17.46 -5.54
CA LEU A 265 -5.02 17.36 -4.28
C LEU A 265 -6.14 18.40 -4.28
N ALA A 266 -7.25 18.15 -3.57
CA ALA A 266 -8.34 19.13 -3.43
C ALA A 266 -7.79 20.51 -3.02
N GLU A 267 -8.51 21.61 -3.25
CA GLU A 267 -8.09 23.01 -2.97
C GLU A 267 -7.71 23.26 -1.48
N ARG A 268 -6.60 22.68 -1.03
CA ARG A 268 -6.01 22.76 0.31
C ARG A 268 -4.53 23.10 0.16
N PRO A 269 -3.94 23.83 1.13
CA PRO A 269 -2.52 24.07 1.13
C PRO A 269 -1.72 22.75 1.13
N LEU A 270 -0.66 22.70 0.34
CA LEU A 270 0.39 21.70 0.46
C LEU A 270 1.33 22.11 1.58
N ILE A 271 1.53 21.20 2.53
CA ILE A 271 2.33 21.45 3.71
C ILE A 271 3.44 20.41 3.77
N ALA A 272 4.68 20.85 4.04
CA ALA A 272 5.82 19.97 4.29
C ALA A 272 6.47 20.24 5.64
N PHE A 273 6.90 19.17 6.31
CA PHE A 273 7.80 19.22 7.48
C PHE A 273 9.15 18.66 7.07
N VAL A 274 10.19 19.46 7.24
CA VAL A 274 11.59 19.03 7.06
C VAL A 274 12.27 18.87 8.41
N HIS A 275 13.47 18.27 8.40
CA HIS A 275 14.22 17.97 9.63
C HIS A 275 13.40 17.15 10.63
N TYR A 276 12.56 16.24 10.13
CA TYR A 276 11.71 15.41 10.96
C TYR A 276 12.51 14.27 11.59
N GLY A 277 12.49 14.20 12.93
CA GLY A 277 13.28 13.23 13.70
C GLY A 277 14.79 13.38 13.50
N THR A 278 15.58 12.53 14.18
CA THR A 278 17.04 12.50 14.02
C THR A 278 17.43 11.27 13.20
N ASN A 279 18.23 11.46 12.14
CA ASN A 279 18.63 10.39 11.22
C ASN A 279 17.43 9.63 10.62
N PHE A 280 16.32 10.33 10.38
CA PHE A 280 15.11 9.74 9.84
C PHE A 280 15.33 9.35 8.38
N ASN A 281 15.39 8.05 8.14
CA ASN A 281 15.71 7.44 6.84
C ASN A 281 14.46 7.21 5.99
N ASN A 282 13.52 8.17 5.96
CA ASN A 282 12.34 8.08 5.11
C ASN A 282 11.74 9.44 4.73
N ALA A 283 10.86 9.40 3.73
CA ALA A 283 9.84 10.41 3.47
C ALA A 283 8.48 9.71 3.43
N LEU A 284 7.43 10.42 3.87
CA LEU A 284 6.08 9.89 3.84
C LEU A 284 5.03 10.99 3.65
N TRP A 285 3.93 10.61 3.04
CA TRP A 285 2.68 11.35 3.07
C TRP A 285 1.76 10.79 4.16
N ASP A 286 1.26 11.64 5.04
CA ASP A 286 0.41 11.21 6.16
C ASP A 286 -1.11 11.24 5.85
N GLY A 287 -1.48 11.54 4.60
CA GLY A 287 -2.85 11.80 4.15
C GLY A 287 -3.17 13.30 3.97
N TYR A 288 -2.36 14.16 4.57
CA TYR A 288 -2.57 15.61 4.61
C TYR A 288 -1.32 16.41 4.27
N GLN A 289 -0.15 15.94 4.66
CA GLN A 289 1.09 16.69 4.71
C GLN A 289 2.26 15.77 4.36
N LEU A 290 3.31 16.39 3.81
CA LEU A 290 4.56 15.72 3.48
C LEU A 290 5.51 15.79 4.68
N VAL A 291 6.12 14.68 5.04
CA VAL A 291 7.15 14.60 6.08
C VAL A 291 8.45 14.11 5.47
N LEU A 292 9.52 14.87 5.67
CA LEU A 292 10.84 14.64 5.07
C LEU A 292 11.92 14.50 6.15
N GLY A 293 12.60 13.36 6.13
CA GLY A 293 13.81 13.15 6.93
C GLY A 293 15.08 13.65 6.25
N ASP A 294 16.09 13.94 7.08
CA ASP A 294 17.42 14.33 6.61
C ASP A 294 18.30 13.13 6.19
N GLY A 295 17.82 11.90 6.41
CA GLY A 295 18.65 10.72 6.30
C GLY A 295 19.74 10.68 7.38
N ASP A 296 20.55 9.63 7.36
CA ASP A 296 21.63 9.42 8.33
C ASP A 296 23.02 9.81 7.82
N GLY A 297 23.13 10.28 6.58
CA GLY A 297 24.37 10.68 5.92
C GLY A 297 25.33 9.51 5.60
N GLU A 298 24.98 8.28 5.97
CA GLU A 298 25.78 7.07 5.71
C GLU A 298 25.14 6.20 4.63
N VAL A 299 23.82 6.07 4.67
CA VAL A 299 23.01 5.32 3.73
C VAL A 299 22.18 6.28 2.87
N PHE A 300 21.47 7.18 3.53
CA PHE A 300 20.62 8.15 2.86
C PHE A 300 21.07 9.57 3.15
N ASN A 301 21.08 10.37 2.10
CA ASN A 301 21.09 11.82 2.18
C ASN A 301 19.67 12.34 2.50
N ARG A 302 19.50 13.67 2.60
CA ARG A 302 18.20 14.29 2.84
C ARG A 302 17.20 13.95 1.75
N PHE A 303 15.96 13.63 2.13
CA PHE A 303 14.93 13.23 1.17
C PHE A 303 14.39 14.41 0.35
N SER A 304 14.52 15.64 0.87
CA SER A 304 14.10 16.88 0.20
C SER A 304 14.79 17.11 -1.15
N GLN A 305 16.02 16.61 -1.34
CA GLN A 305 16.78 16.86 -2.57
C GLN A 305 16.26 16.07 -3.78
N CYS A 306 15.37 15.09 -3.56
CA CYS A 306 14.83 14.23 -4.60
C CYS A 306 13.42 14.67 -4.98
N LEU A 307 13.30 15.46 -6.06
CA LEU A 307 12.01 15.96 -6.53
C LEU A 307 11.02 14.84 -6.89
N ASP A 308 11.50 13.74 -7.47
CA ASP A 308 10.65 12.57 -7.77
C ASP A 308 10.10 11.91 -6.49
N VAL A 309 10.84 11.95 -5.39
CA VAL A 309 10.39 11.48 -4.07
C VAL A 309 9.30 12.40 -3.52
N ILE A 310 9.54 13.72 -3.49
CA ILE A 310 8.52 14.70 -3.06
C ILE A 310 7.24 14.55 -3.89
N GLY A 311 7.38 14.49 -5.21
CA GLY A 311 6.27 14.34 -6.14
C GLY A 311 5.49 13.05 -5.88
N GLY A 312 6.20 11.92 -5.75
CA GLY A 312 5.58 10.61 -5.49
C GLY A 312 4.87 10.53 -4.15
N GLU A 313 5.46 11.09 -3.09
CA GLU A 313 4.83 11.11 -1.76
C GLU A 313 3.53 11.89 -1.76
N ILE A 314 3.54 13.13 -2.28
CA ILE A 314 2.31 13.93 -2.39
C ILE A 314 1.27 13.22 -3.26
N TRP A 315 1.73 12.46 -4.25
CA TRP A 315 0.85 11.68 -5.09
C TRP A 315 0.18 10.50 -4.39
N HIS A 316 0.60 10.05 -3.20
CA HIS A 316 -0.19 9.10 -2.41
C HIS A 316 -1.59 9.65 -2.12
N GLY A 317 -1.71 10.96 -1.88
CA GLY A 317 -3.00 11.58 -1.58
C GLY A 317 -3.98 11.64 -2.77
N VAL A 318 -3.52 11.53 -4.02
CA VAL A 318 -4.37 11.71 -5.21
C VAL A 318 -5.24 10.46 -5.48
N PRO A 319 -4.69 9.24 -5.60
CA PRO A 319 -5.47 8.01 -5.74
C PRO A 319 -6.32 7.71 -4.50
N GLU A 320 -5.83 8.02 -3.30
CA GLU A 320 -6.61 7.91 -2.04
C GLU A 320 -7.88 8.76 -2.10
N MET A 321 -7.76 10.01 -2.58
CA MET A 321 -8.90 10.89 -2.79
C MET A 321 -9.85 10.38 -3.88
N LEU A 322 -9.34 9.67 -4.88
CA LEU A 322 -10.14 9.24 -6.01
C LEU A 322 -10.91 7.94 -5.70
N HIS A 323 -10.29 6.88 -5.15
CA HIS A 323 -10.96 5.56 -5.07
C HIS A 323 -10.53 4.59 -3.92
N ASN A 324 -10.08 5.06 -2.75
CA ASN A 324 -9.72 4.26 -1.55
C ASN A 324 -8.95 2.96 -1.85
N PHE A 325 -7.67 3.06 -2.22
CA PHE A 325 -6.86 1.87 -2.53
C PHE A 325 -6.55 1.03 -1.27
N ASP A 326 -6.73 -0.28 -1.36
CA ASP A 326 -6.17 -1.20 -0.37
C ASP A 326 -4.65 -1.29 -0.56
N TRP A 327 -3.88 -0.97 0.48
CA TRP A 327 -2.41 -1.02 0.43
C TRP A 327 -1.91 -2.45 0.68
N GLU A 328 -2.19 -3.37 -0.25
CA GLU A 328 -1.71 -4.75 -0.17
C GLU A 328 -1.56 -5.40 -1.55
N GLY A 329 -0.55 -6.27 -1.70
CA GLY A 329 -0.36 -7.13 -2.87
C GLY A 329 -0.23 -6.36 -4.19
N GLU A 330 -0.85 -6.88 -5.25
CA GLU A 330 -0.81 -6.30 -6.59
C GLU A 330 -1.48 -4.92 -6.67
N HIS A 331 -2.54 -4.71 -5.88
CA HIS A 331 -3.25 -3.42 -5.83
C HIS A 331 -2.40 -2.34 -5.14
N GLY A 332 -1.77 -2.67 -4.02
CA GLY A 332 -0.82 -1.77 -3.36
C GLY A 332 0.43 -1.51 -4.21
N ALA A 333 0.92 -2.51 -4.94
CA ALA A 333 2.00 -2.33 -5.91
C ALA A 333 1.62 -1.40 -7.07
N LEU A 334 0.36 -1.46 -7.53
CA LEU A 334 -0.16 -0.51 -8.52
C LEU A 334 -0.21 0.91 -7.96
N HIS A 335 -0.66 1.09 -6.71
CA HIS A 335 -0.64 2.40 -6.05
C HIS A 335 0.80 2.94 -5.96
N ALA A 336 1.74 2.16 -5.44
CA ALA A 336 3.15 2.56 -5.39
C ALA A 336 3.72 2.92 -6.77
N SER A 337 3.32 2.20 -7.82
CA SER A 337 3.71 2.51 -9.20
C SER A 337 3.13 3.82 -9.71
N LEU A 338 1.87 4.14 -9.40
CA LEU A 338 1.28 5.43 -9.75
C LEU A 338 2.07 6.58 -9.12
N CYS A 339 2.47 6.44 -7.86
CA CYS A 339 3.31 7.44 -7.19
C CYS A 339 4.67 7.61 -7.87
N ASP A 340 5.35 6.51 -8.19
CA ASP A 340 6.63 6.55 -8.94
C ASP A 340 6.44 7.20 -10.33
N VAL A 341 5.38 6.85 -11.07
CA VAL A 341 5.07 7.40 -12.39
C VAL A 341 4.88 8.91 -12.32
N PHE A 342 4.03 9.40 -11.42
CA PHE A 342 3.74 10.83 -11.35
C PHE A 342 4.89 11.62 -10.73
N GLY A 343 5.62 11.07 -9.75
CA GLY A 343 6.87 11.65 -9.25
C GLY A 343 7.90 11.83 -10.36
N GLN A 344 8.10 10.80 -11.19
CA GLN A 344 8.99 10.87 -12.35
C GLN A 344 8.52 11.90 -13.39
N LEU A 345 7.21 11.97 -13.67
CA LEU A 345 6.66 12.96 -14.60
C LEU A 345 6.84 14.39 -14.10
N ILE A 346 6.64 14.65 -12.81
CA ILE A 346 6.89 15.96 -12.17
C ILE A 346 8.35 16.34 -12.35
N LYS A 347 9.29 15.44 -12.00
CA LYS A 347 10.73 15.68 -12.21
C LYS A 347 11.07 16.00 -13.66
N GLN A 348 10.58 15.19 -14.61
CA GLN A 348 10.86 15.42 -16.03
C GLN A 348 10.26 16.75 -16.51
N TYR A 349 9.06 17.11 -16.06
CA TYR A 349 8.40 18.37 -16.41
C TYR A 349 9.19 19.57 -15.88
N THR A 350 9.53 19.56 -14.59
CA THR A 350 10.27 20.64 -13.93
C THR A 350 11.66 20.84 -14.54
N LEU A 351 12.33 19.75 -14.93
CA LEU A 351 13.65 19.81 -15.56
C LEU A 351 13.58 19.97 -17.09
N GLY A 352 12.39 19.95 -17.68
CA GLY A 352 12.20 20.03 -19.13
C GLY A 352 12.84 18.89 -19.90
N GLN A 353 12.88 17.67 -19.34
CA GLN A 353 13.56 16.49 -19.90
C GLN A 353 12.65 15.73 -20.87
N SER A 354 13.19 15.26 -22.00
CA SER A 354 12.51 14.26 -22.84
C SER A 354 12.61 12.87 -22.24
N VAL A 355 11.89 11.91 -22.82
CA VAL A 355 11.97 10.49 -22.47
C VAL A 355 13.41 9.98 -22.55
N GLU A 356 14.18 10.44 -23.54
CA GLU A 356 15.57 10.02 -23.77
C GLU A 356 16.56 10.71 -22.82
N GLU A 357 16.25 11.92 -22.35
CA GLU A 357 17.09 12.70 -21.42
C GLU A 357 16.87 12.30 -19.96
N ALA A 358 15.69 11.76 -19.62
CA ALA A 358 15.34 11.37 -18.27
C ALA A 358 16.15 10.15 -17.80
N ASP A 359 16.54 10.14 -16.53
CA ASP A 359 17.29 9.03 -15.92
C ASP A 359 16.41 7.79 -15.66
N TRP A 360 15.10 7.99 -15.47
CA TRP A 360 14.13 6.96 -15.05
C TRP A 360 14.51 6.27 -13.74
N LEU A 361 15.14 7.05 -12.84
CA LEU A 361 15.58 6.64 -11.52
C LEU A 361 14.81 7.40 -10.45
N LEU A 362 14.29 6.65 -9.46
CA LEU A 362 13.58 7.19 -8.31
C LEU A 362 14.53 7.28 -7.11
N GLY A 363 14.63 8.44 -6.49
CA GLY A 363 15.60 8.72 -5.44
C GLY A 363 17.03 8.85 -5.97
N SER A 364 17.22 9.35 -7.20
CA SER A 364 18.55 9.62 -7.74
C SER A 364 19.28 10.63 -6.86
N GLY A 365 20.49 10.29 -6.41
CA GLY A 365 21.27 11.09 -5.46
C GLY A 365 20.88 10.92 -3.99
N LEU A 366 19.81 10.18 -3.68
CA LEU A 366 19.41 9.90 -2.30
C LEU A 366 20.40 8.97 -1.58
N LEU A 367 20.96 8.00 -2.30
CA LEU A 367 21.96 7.10 -1.74
C LEU A 367 23.27 7.86 -1.47
N ALA A 368 23.79 7.74 -0.26
CA ALA A 368 25.04 8.37 0.14
C ALA A 368 26.23 7.79 -0.64
N SER A 369 27.32 8.57 -0.74
CA SER A 369 28.49 8.21 -1.57
C SER A 369 29.17 6.87 -1.23
N GLY A 370 28.91 6.30 -0.05
CA GLY A 370 29.43 5.01 0.39
C GLY A 370 28.59 3.79 -0.05
N ILE A 371 27.41 4.01 -0.66
CA ILE A 371 26.48 2.97 -1.08
C ILE A 371 26.68 2.66 -2.57
N ASN A 372 26.80 1.39 -2.93
CA ASN A 372 26.86 0.95 -4.31
C ASN A 372 25.45 0.87 -4.94
N GLY A 373 24.91 2.02 -5.32
CA GLY A 373 23.64 2.13 -6.01
C GLY A 373 23.46 3.48 -6.69
N LEU A 374 22.54 3.53 -7.66
CA LEU A 374 22.21 4.74 -8.41
C LEU A 374 21.01 5.47 -7.79
N ALA A 375 20.04 4.71 -7.27
CA ALA A 375 18.75 5.20 -6.80
C ALA A 375 18.06 4.12 -5.94
N LEU A 376 16.89 4.43 -5.39
CA LEU A 376 16.05 3.44 -4.71
C LEU A 376 15.44 2.43 -5.69
N ARG A 377 15.03 2.90 -6.87
CA ARG A 377 14.35 2.10 -7.90
C ARG A 377 14.72 2.60 -9.31
N SER A 378 14.60 1.71 -10.29
CA SER A 378 14.67 2.05 -11.71
C SER A 378 13.36 1.69 -12.40
N MET A 379 12.71 2.65 -13.07
CA MET A 379 11.54 2.33 -13.91
C MET A 379 11.95 1.63 -15.20
N LYS A 380 13.14 1.95 -15.71
CA LYS A 380 13.67 1.40 -16.96
C LYS A 380 14.14 -0.05 -16.79
N ASP A 381 14.84 -0.33 -15.70
CA ASP A 381 15.44 -1.64 -15.42
C ASP A 381 15.23 -2.03 -13.94
N PRO A 382 13.98 -2.37 -13.53
CA PRO A 382 13.70 -2.83 -12.17
C PRO A 382 14.58 -4.03 -11.79
N GLY A 383 15.21 -3.96 -10.61
CA GLY A 383 16.20 -4.95 -10.16
C GLY A 383 17.66 -4.51 -10.38
N ALA A 384 17.89 -3.37 -11.04
CA ALA A 384 19.23 -2.86 -11.32
C ALA A 384 19.57 -1.52 -10.63
N ALA A 385 18.71 -1.01 -9.74
CA ALA A 385 18.93 0.30 -9.12
C ALA A 385 20.12 0.31 -8.14
N TYR A 386 20.35 -0.80 -7.44
CA TYR A 386 21.46 -0.95 -6.50
C TYR A 386 21.88 -2.42 -6.32
N ASN A 387 23.16 -2.61 -5.98
CA ASN A 387 23.71 -3.88 -5.50
C ASN A 387 24.79 -3.55 -4.47
N ASP A 388 24.36 -3.41 -3.22
CA ASP A 388 25.21 -2.91 -2.15
C ASP A 388 25.32 -3.93 -1.01
N ARG A 389 26.44 -3.89 -0.27
CA ARG A 389 26.66 -4.81 0.84
C ARG A 389 25.69 -4.59 2.01
N ILE A 390 25.27 -3.34 2.23
CA ILE A 390 24.36 -2.94 3.32
C ILE A 390 22.91 -3.07 2.86
N LEU A 391 22.57 -2.56 1.67
CA LEU A 391 21.20 -2.60 1.16
C LEU A 391 20.81 -3.96 0.57
N GLY A 392 21.80 -4.76 0.16
CA GLY A 392 21.64 -5.94 -0.67
C GLY A 392 21.38 -5.57 -2.13
N GLU A 393 20.74 -6.48 -2.86
CA GLU A 393 20.35 -6.27 -4.26
C GLU A 393 18.92 -5.73 -4.35
N ASP A 394 18.69 -4.89 -5.35
CA ASP A 394 17.35 -4.41 -5.74
C ASP A 394 16.45 -5.62 -6.07
N PRO A 395 15.36 -5.85 -5.29
CA PRO A 395 14.54 -7.05 -5.43
C PRO A 395 13.46 -6.94 -6.50
N GLN A 396 13.32 -5.80 -7.19
CA GLN A 396 12.15 -5.55 -8.05
C GLN A 396 12.15 -6.43 -9.31
N PRO A 397 11.07 -7.18 -9.59
CA PRO A 397 10.91 -7.85 -10.88
C PRO A 397 10.55 -6.86 -12.00
N ALA A 398 11.09 -7.12 -13.19
CA ALA A 398 10.78 -6.40 -14.43
C ALA A 398 9.65 -7.06 -15.27
N HIS A 399 9.15 -8.23 -14.85
CA HIS A 399 8.17 -9.04 -15.60
C HIS A 399 7.30 -9.89 -14.67
N MET A 400 6.04 -10.13 -15.05
CA MET A 400 5.04 -10.85 -14.24
C MET A 400 5.43 -12.30 -13.92
N ASP A 401 6.17 -12.98 -14.80
CA ASP A 401 6.74 -14.31 -14.53
C ASP A 401 7.62 -14.37 -13.26
N ASN A 402 8.18 -13.23 -12.87
CA ASN A 402 9.03 -13.09 -11.69
C ASN A 402 8.30 -12.40 -10.52
N TYR A 403 6.98 -12.30 -10.56
CA TYR A 403 6.19 -11.71 -9.49
C TYR A 403 6.53 -12.37 -8.14
N VAL A 404 6.79 -11.54 -7.14
CA VAL A 404 7.23 -12.00 -5.82
C VAL A 404 6.03 -12.17 -4.91
N HIS A 405 5.68 -13.43 -4.59
CA HIS A 405 4.68 -13.75 -3.58
C HIS A 405 5.31 -13.71 -2.18
N THR A 406 4.96 -12.71 -1.38
CA THR A 406 5.51 -12.50 -0.03
C THR A 406 4.45 -11.91 0.90
N SER A 407 4.59 -12.13 2.22
CA SER A 407 3.79 -11.42 3.23
C SER A 407 4.49 -10.17 3.76
N ARG A 408 5.76 -9.95 3.40
CA ARG A 408 6.52 -8.74 3.77
C ARG A 408 6.08 -7.56 2.91
N ASP A 409 6.32 -6.34 3.40
CA ASP A 409 6.03 -5.13 2.64
C ASP A 409 4.58 -5.11 2.11
N LYS A 410 3.65 -5.55 2.98
CA LYS A 410 2.22 -5.70 2.70
C LYS A 410 1.94 -6.41 1.37
N GLY A 411 2.55 -7.56 1.12
CA GLY A 411 2.38 -8.27 -0.16
C GLY A 411 3.41 -7.91 -1.24
N GLY A 412 4.50 -7.23 -0.87
CA GLY A 412 5.56 -6.81 -1.78
C GLY A 412 5.18 -5.59 -2.62
N VAL A 413 4.53 -4.59 -2.02
CA VAL A 413 4.04 -3.41 -2.76
C VAL A 413 5.17 -2.61 -3.43
N HIS A 414 6.32 -2.44 -2.77
CA HIS A 414 7.50 -1.75 -3.29
C HIS A 414 8.45 -2.69 -4.04
N ILE A 415 8.17 -3.99 -4.03
CA ILE A 415 8.88 -4.98 -4.84
C ILE A 415 8.20 -5.06 -6.20
N ASN A 416 6.93 -5.44 -6.22
CA ASN A 416 6.21 -5.79 -7.43
C ASN A 416 5.78 -4.56 -8.26
N ASN A 417 5.90 -3.33 -7.74
CA ASN A 417 5.64 -2.11 -8.50
C ASN A 417 6.65 -1.86 -9.63
N GLY A 418 7.77 -2.58 -9.66
CA GLY A 418 8.70 -2.58 -10.80
C GLY A 418 8.04 -2.99 -12.13
N ILE A 419 7.09 -3.93 -12.09
CA ILE A 419 6.37 -4.44 -13.28
C ILE A 419 5.55 -3.31 -13.96
N PRO A 420 4.59 -2.65 -13.28
CA PRO A 420 3.85 -1.54 -13.85
C PRO A 420 4.72 -0.28 -14.11
N ASN A 421 5.79 -0.04 -13.33
CA ASN A 421 6.74 1.04 -13.62
C ASN A 421 7.43 0.83 -14.98
N ARG A 422 7.88 -0.40 -15.26
CA ARG A 422 8.49 -0.75 -16.54
C ARG A 422 7.50 -0.68 -17.69
N ALA A 423 6.24 -1.06 -17.47
CA ALA A 423 5.20 -0.88 -18.48
C ALA A 423 5.05 0.61 -18.84
N PHE A 424 4.99 1.51 -17.86
CA PHE A 424 4.93 2.96 -18.13
C PHE A 424 6.15 3.46 -18.90
N TYR A 425 7.37 3.08 -18.47
CA TYR A 425 8.60 3.42 -19.17
C TYR A 425 8.55 2.98 -20.64
N LEU A 426 8.15 1.74 -20.91
CA LEU A 426 8.08 1.20 -22.27
C LEU A 426 7.04 1.93 -23.13
N VAL A 427 5.91 2.35 -22.57
CA VAL A 427 4.97 3.22 -23.29
C VAL A 427 5.63 4.55 -23.64
N ALA A 428 6.27 5.20 -22.67
CA ALA A 428 6.95 6.47 -22.88
C ALA A 428 8.07 6.36 -23.93
N GLU A 429 8.92 5.33 -23.83
CA GLU A 429 10.02 5.02 -24.77
C GLU A 429 9.50 4.84 -26.21
N ARG A 430 8.40 4.11 -26.38
CA ARG A 430 7.79 3.88 -27.70
C ARG A 430 7.21 5.14 -28.31
N LEU A 431 6.72 6.07 -27.49
CA LEU A 431 6.09 7.31 -27.94
C LEU A 431 7.08 8.46 -28.12
N GLY A 432 8.22 8.43 -27.41
CA GLY A 432 9.25 9.46 -27.42
C GLY A 432 8.76 10.84 -26.95
N GLY A 433 9.59 11.85 -27.12
CA GLY A 433 9.22 13.24 -26.81
C GLY A 433 9.12 13.48 -25.32
N LYS A 434 8.09 14.22 -24.87
CA LYS A 434 7.86 14.48 -23.44
C LYS A 434 6.83 13.50 -22.88
N ALA A 435 7.21 12.69 -21.89
CA ALA A 435 6.36 11.61 -21.38
C ALA A 435 4.98 12.09 -20.91
N TRP A 436 4.91 13.28 -20.31
CA TRP A 436 3.67 13.87 -19.79
C TRP A 436 2.67 14.30 -20.87
N GLU A 437 3.09 14.44 -22.14
CA GLU A 437 2.21 14.87 -23.24
C GLU A 437 1.30 13.74 -23.74
N ARG A 438 1.76 12.47 -23.63
CA ARG A 438 1.02 11.31 -24.15
C ARG A 438 0.89 10.20 -23.12
N ALA A 439 2.00 9.55 -22.74
CA ALA A 439 1.98 8.45 -21.77
C ALA A 439 1.36 8.88 -20.43
N GLY A 440 1.78 10.04 -19.90
CA GLY A 440 1.21 10.62 -18.68
C GLY A 440 -0.28 10.94 -18.79
N ARG A 441 -0.76 11.38 -19.97
CA ARG A 441 -2.19 11.63 -20.22
C ARG A 441 -3.02 10.36 -20.19
N ILE A 442 -2.49 9.28 -20.76
CA ILE A 442 -3.15 7.97 -20.76
C ILE A 442 -3.29 7.46 -19.33
N TRP A 443 -2.21 7.53 -18.54
CA TRP A 443 -2.23 7.12 -17.13
C TRP A 443 -3.19 7.98 -16.30
N TRP A 444 -3.18 9.29 -16.52
CA TRP A 444 -4.10 10.20 -15.84
C TRP A 444 -5.56 9.88 -16.16
N ASP A 445 -5.89 9.65 -17.43
CA ASP A 445 -7.25 9.30 -17.80
C ASP A 445 -7.71 7.95 -17.29
N ALA A 446 -6.82 6.96 -17.26
CA ALA A 446 -7.13 5.67 -16.64
C ALA A 446 -7.41 5.84 -15.14
N LEU A 447 -6.69 6.74 -14.46
CA LEU A 447 -6.86 7.03 -13.04
C LEU A 447 -8.15 7.79 -12.74
N THR A 448 -8.54 8.74 -13.60
CA THR A 448 -9.73 9.59 -13.40
C THR A 448 -10.97 9.14 -14.17
N GLY A 449 -10.84 8.08 -14.98
CA GLY A 449 -11.87 7.60 -15.89
C GLY A 449 -12.78 6.55 -15.28
N ASP A 450 -13.78 6.15 -16.08
CA ASP A 450 -14.73 5.12 -15.69
C ASP A 450 -14.04 3.75 -15.59
N GLY A 451 -14.29 3.03 -14.49
CA GLY A 451 -13.77 1.69 -14.25
C GLY A 451 -12.72 1.60 -13.14
N MET A 452 -12.21 2.75 -12.68
CA MET A 452 -11.39 2.84 -11.48
C MET A 452 -12.16 2.36 -10.24
N ARG A 453 -11.61 1.39 -9.50
CA ARG A 453 -12.27 0.77 -8.34
C ARG A 453 -11.26 0.19 -7.35
N ARG A 454 -11.72 -0.10 -6.13
CA ARG A 454 -10.92 -0.83 -5.12
C ARG A 454 -10.54 -2.22 -5.64
N GLY A 455 -9.33 -2.68 -5.34
CA GLY A 455 -8.87 -4.03 -5.64
C GLY A 455 -8.52 -4.30 -7.11
N LEU A 456 -8.25 -3.26 -7.92
CA LEU A 456 -7.72 -3.44 -9.27
C LEU A 456 -6.37 -4.15 -9.25
N LEU A 457 -6.23 -5.12 -10.15
CA LEU A 457 -4.99 -5.84 -10.43
C LEU A 457 -4.27 -5.21 -11.63
N PHE A 458 -3.03 -5.61 -11.91
CA PHE A 458 -2.25 -5.13 -13.05
C PHE A 458 -2.96 -5.41 -14.37
N ALA A 459 -3.63 -6.55 -14.51
CA ALA A 459 -4.40 -6.87 -15.70
C ALA A 459 -5.58 -5.91 -15.92
N ASP A 460 -6.29 -5.52 -14.85
CA ASP A 460 -7.36 -4.52 -14.95
C ASP A 460 -6.79 -3.15 -15.33
N TRP A 461 -5.67 -2.76 -14.72
CA TRP A 461 -5.00 -1.49 -15.02
C TRP A 461 -4.45 -1.43 -16.45
N ALA A 462 -3.90 -2.54 -16.94
CA ALA A 462 -3.47 -2.69 -18.32
C ALA A 462 -4.63 -2.49 -19.30
N HIS A 463 -5.81 -3.02 -18.98
CA HIS A 463 -7.01 -2.80 -19.75
C HIS A 463 -7.51 -1.34 -19.69
N LEU A 464 -7.53 -0.72 -18.50
CA LEU A 464 -7.95 0.68 -18.33
C LEU A 464 -7.05 1.65 -19.09
N THR A 465 -5.73 1.46 -19.03
CA THR A 465 -4.78 2.29 -19.79
C THR A 465 -4.92 2.09 -21.30
N ALA A 466 -5.17 0.87 -21.77
CA ALA A 466 -5.46 0.62 -23.19
C ALA A 466 -6.76 1.31 -23.64
N GLU A 467 -7.83 1.21 -22.84
CA GLU A 467 -9.11 1.86 -23.10
C GLU A 467 -9.00 3.39 -23.10
N SER A 468 -8.24 3.96 -22.16
CA SER A 468 -7.94 5.41 -22.13
C SER A 468 -7.15 5.88 -23.35
N ALA A 469 -6.16 5.09 -23.79
CA ALA A 469 -5.43 5.38 -25.02
C ALA A 469 -6.33 5.29 -26.26
N ARG A 470 -7.19 4.28 -26.34
CA ARG A 470 -8.17 4.08 -27.41
C ARG A 470 -9.16 5.24 -27.47
N THR A 471 -9.67 5.67 -26.33
CA THR A 471 -10.66 6.74 -26.22
C THR A 471 -10.06 8.09 -26.60
N ARG A 472 -8.85 8.39 -26.15
CA ARG A 472 -8.19 9.67 -26.46
C ARG A 472 -7.67 9.76 -27.90
N TYR A 473 -6.98 8.73 -28.37
CA TYR A 473 -6.20 8.80 -29.61
C TYR A 473 -6.78 7.96 -30.75
N GLY A 474 -7.79 7.14 -30.46
CA GLY A 474 -8.41 6.23 -31.41
C GLY A 474 -7.83 4.82 -31.35
N ARG A 475 -8.65 3.86 -31.78
CA ARG A 475 -8.24 2.45 -31.92
C ARG A 475 -7.16 2.33 -32.99
N HIS A 476 -6.13 1.52 -32.72
CA HIS A 476 -4.95 1.33 -33.58
C HIS A 476 -4.10 2.59 -33.82
N SER A 477 -4.27 3.61 -32.97
CA SER A 477 -3.31 4.72 -32.88
C SER A 477 -1.97 4.21 -32.35
N ILE A 478 -0.90 5.00 -32.57
CA ILE A 478 0.43 4.60 -32.08
C ILE A 478 0.48 4.55 -30.55
N GLU A 479 -0.31 5.38 -29.86
CA GLU A 479 -0.51 5.36 -28.41
C GLU A 479 -1.18 4.08 -27.94
N HIS A 480 -2.28 3.70 -28.59
CA HIS A 480 -3.01 2.50 -28.26
C HIS A 480 -2.13 1.25 -28.45
N GLU A 481 -1.45 1.13 -29.58
CA GLU A 481 -0.55 0.00 -29.85
C GLU A 481 0.69 0.00 -28.93
N ALA A 482 1.21 1.18 -28.55
CA ALA A 482 2.32 1.27 -27.60
C ALA A 482 1.92 0.76 -26.21
N VAL A 483 0.72 1.08 -25.73
CA VAL A 483 0.19 0.58 -24.45
C VAL A 483 0.02 -0.94 -24.49
N LEU A 484 -0.60 -1.48 -25.53
CA LEU A 484 -0.77 -2.93 -25.68
C LEU A 484 0.59 -3.65 -25.72
N ALA A 485 1.56 -3.13 -26.47
CA ALA A 485 2.89 -3.71 -26.57
C ALA A 485 3.64 -3.68 -25.23
N ALA A 486 3.66 -2.53 -24.56
CA ALA A 486 4.37 -2.37 -23.29
C ALA A 486 3.85 -3.28 -22.17
N TRP A 487 2.54 -3.44 -22.06
CA TRP A 487 1.93 -4.35 -21.09
C TRP A 487 2.23 -5.82 -21.40
N ASN A 488 2.22 -6.21 -22.68
CA ASN A 488 2.66 -7.53 -23.11
C ASN A 488 4.16 -7.78 -22.80
N ASP A 489 5.03 -6.79 -22.98
CA ASP A 489 6.48 -6.89 -22.73
C ASP A 489 6.83 -7.09 -21.24
N VAL A 490 5.91 -6.80 -20.33
CA VAL A 490 6.04 -7.08 -18.89
C VAL A 490 5.20 -8.27 -18.42
N GLY A 491 4.57 -9.00 -19.35
CA GLY A 491 3.85 -10.24 -19.06
C GLY A 491 2.44 -10.04 -18.52
N VAL A 492 1.82 -8.88 -18.74
CA VAL A 492 0.45 -8.57 -18.31
C VAL A 492 -0.38 -8.22 -19.55
N PRO A 493 -1.01 -9.19 -20.24
CA PRO A 493 -1.67 -8.90 -21.50
C PRO A 493 -2.84 -7.92 -21.36
N ALA A 494 -2.76 -6.78 -22.04
CA ALA A 494 -3.89 -5.86 -22.18
C ALA A 494 -4.82 -6.35 -23.31
N SER A 495 -6.12 -6.49 -23.03
CA SER A 495 -7.11 -6.87 -24.03
C SER A 495 -7.77 -5.66 -24.72
N ASN A 496 -8.17 -5.91 -25.97
CA ASN A 496 -8.67 -4.96 -26.98
C ASN A 496 -10.16 -4.61 -26.87
#